data_AF-M0A4U3-F1
#
_entry.id   AF-M0A4U3-F1
#
_cell.length_a   1.000
_cell.length_b   1.000
_cell.length_c   1.000
_cell.angle_alpha   90.00
_cell.angle_beta   90.00
_cell.angle_gamma   90.00
#
_symmetry.space_group_name_H-M   'P 1'
#
loop_
_entity.id
_entity.type
_entity.pdbx_description
1 polymer ?
#
loop_
_entity_poly.entity_id
_entity_poly.type
_entity_poly.pdbx_seq_one_letter_code
_entity_poly.pdbx_strand_id
1 'polypeptide(L)' 'MPAPDEIRDRLTALRRTRDSCDYYDPRSKHLDGKIDALEWVLTELEETESQESEH' A
#
# COMPACT_ATOMS: atom_id res chain seq x y z
N MET A 1 -14.43 -1.74 -5.44
CA MET A 1 -12.98 -1.44 -5.46
C MET A 1 -12.79 -0.18 -4.64
N PRO A 2 -11.90 -0.15 -3.62
CA PRO A 2 -11.52 1.11 -2.98
C PRO A 2 -10.94 2.04 -4.05
N ALA A 3 -11.21 3.33 -3.95
CA ALA A 3 -10.62 4.30 -4.87
C ALA A 3 -9.09 4.30 -4.67
N PRO A 4 -8.27 4.49 -5.73
CA PRO A 4 -6.80 4.54 -5.61
C PRO A 4 -6.32 5.51 -4.51
N ASP A 5 -7.03 6.63 -4.32
CA ASP A 5 -6.75 7.60 -3.27
C ASP A 5 -6.97 7.05 -1.86
N GLU A 6 -8.00 6.22 -1.64
CA GLU A 6 -8.25 5.55 -0.36
C GLU A 6 -7.11 4.56 -0.02
N ILE A 7 -6.57 3.89 -1.04
CA ILE A 7 -5.42 2.98 -0.89
C ILE A 7 -4.16 3.78 -0.52
N ARG A 8 -3.91 4.92 -1.18
CA ARG A 8 -2.78 5.81 -0.89
C ARG A 8 -2.84 6.42 0.52
N ASP A 9 -4.02 6.84 0.95
CA ASP A 9 -4.25 7.35 2.32
C ASP A 9 -3.96 6.27 3.36
N ARG A 10 -4.44 5.04 3.10
CA ARG A 10 -4.22 3.90 3.99
C ARG A 10 -2.76 3.47 4.03
N LEU A 11 -2.06 3.50 2.90
CA LEU A 11 -0.62 3.26 2.82
C LEU A 11 0.16 4.28 3.66
N THR A 12 -0.22 5.55 3.56
CA THR A 12 0.40 6.64 4.34
C THR A 12 0.20 6.42 5.85
N ALA A 13 -1.00 6.04 6.27
CA ALA A 13 -1.30 5.75 7.67
C ALA A 13 -0.50 4.54 8.20
N LEU A 14 -0.40 3.47 7.40
CA LEU A 14 0.36 2.27 7.77
C LEU A 14 1.86 2.55 7.88
N ARG A 15 2.45 3.29 6.93
CA ARG A 15 3.86 3.71 6.98
C ARG A 15 4.17 4.51 8.25
N ARG A 16 3.33 5.51 8.58
CA ARG A 16 3.47 6.27 9.84
C ARG A 16 3.39 5.39 11.09
N THR A 17 2.49 4.42 11.09
CA THR A 17 2.35 3.47 12.22
C THR A 17 3.57 2.58 12.33
N ARG A 18 4.08 2.09 11.20
CA ARG A 18 5.27 1.24 11.12
C ARG A 18 6.52 1.99 11.59
N ASP A 19 6.68 3.25 11.21
CA ASP A 19 7.82 4.07 11.66
C ASP A 19 7.81 4.35 13.16
N SER A 20 6.64 4.22 13.81
CA SER A 20 6.52 4.30 15.27
C SER A 20 6.75 2.97 15.99
N CYS A 21 6.83 1.85 15.25
CA CYS A 21 7.12 0.54 15.84
C CYS A 21 8.62 0.34 16.02
N ASP A 22 9.00 -0.25 17.16
CA ASP A 22 10.36 -0.72 17.37
C ASP A 22 10.72 -1.86 16.41
N TYR A 23 12.00 -1.97 16.06
CA TYR A 23 12.51 -2.99 15.14
C TYR A 23 12.15 -4.44 15.55
N TYR A 24 12.03 -4.70 16.85
CA TYR A 24 11.67 -6.02 17.40
C TYR A 24 10.18 -6.18 17.67
N ASP A 25 9.35 -5.16 17.43
CA ASP A 25 7.91 -5.27 17.62
C ASP A 25 7.34 -6.24 16.56
N PRO A 26 6.70 -7.36 16.94
CA PRO A 26 6.11 -8.29 15.97
C PRO A 26 5.03 -7.64 15.08
N ARG A 27 4.47 -6.50 15.49
CA ARG A 27 3.54 -5.71 14.68
C ARG A 27 4.22 -5.08 13.47
N SER A 28 5.52 -4.77 13.54
CA SER A 28 6.27 -4.20 12.42
C SER A 28 6.18 -5.10 11.19
N LYS A 29 6.47 -6.40 11.33
CA LYS A 29 6.37 -7.38 10.25
C LYS A 29 4.97 -7.51 9.66
N HIS A 30 3.94 -7.41 10.50
CA HIS A 30 2.55 -7.43 10.04
C HIS A 30 2.17 -6.15 9.29
N LEU A 31 2.73 -5.01 9.69
CA LEU A 31 2.54 -3.74 9.00
C LEU A 31 3.29 -3.72 7.66
N ASP A 32 4.53 -4.21 7.62
CA ASP A 32 5.33 -4.33 6.39
C ASP A 32 4.57 -5.18 5.36
N GLY A 33 4.06 -6.36 5.72
CA GLY A 33 3.28 -7.19 4.79
C GLY A 33 1.98 -6.53 4.29
N LYS A 34 1.36 -5.66 5.09
CA LYS A 34 0.19 -4.87 4.64
C LYS A 34 0.57 -3.74 3.71
N ILE A 35 1.74 -3.12 3.94
CA ILE A 35 2.29 -2.06 3.08
C ILE A 35 2.61 -2.67 1.71
N ASP A 36 3.37 -3.77 1.67
CA ASP A 36 3.74 -4.47 0.43
C ASP A 36 2.50 -4.86 -0.40
N ALA A 37 1.47 -5.40 0.26
CA ALA A 37 0.23 -5.78 -0.42
C ALA A 37 -0.51 -4.58 -1.05
N LEU A 38 -0.53 -3.43 -0.38
CA LEU A 38 -1.19 -2.23 -0.91
C LEU A 38 -0.36 -1.55 -2.00
N GLU A 39 0.98 -1.61 -1.91
CA GLU A 39 1.87 -1.16 -2.99
C GLU A 39 1.65 -1.98 -4.25
N TRP A 40 1.59 -3.32 -4.12
CA TRP A 40 1.30 -4.19 -5.26
C TRP A 40 -0.06 -3.87 -5.89
N VAL A 41 -1.11 -3.70 -5.08
CA VAL A 41 -2.45 -3.31 -5.61
C VAL A 41 -2.40 -1.97 -6.35
N LEU A 42 -1.65 -0.98 -5.85
CA LEU A 42 -1.51 0.30 -6.54
C LEU A 42 -0.80 0.15 -7.88
N THR A 43 0.27 -0.64 -7.94
CA THR A 43 0.98 -0.93 -9.18
C THR A 43 0.06 -1.60 -10.20
N GLU A 44 -0.69 -2.64 -9.82
CA GLU A 44 -1.61 -3.32 -10.73
C GLU A 44 -2.74 -2.41 -11.25
N LEU A 45 -3.24 -1.49 -10.40
CA LEU A 45 -4.23 -0.50 -10.81
C LEU A 45 -3.63 0.49 -11.83
N GLU A 46 -2.42 0.99 -11.59
CA GLU A 46 -1.71 1.90 -12.51
C GLU A 46 -1.37 1.21 -13.84
N GLU A 47 -1.00 -0.07 -13.81
CA GLU A 47 -0.78 -0.88 -15.01
C GLU A 47 -2.07 -1.10 -15.80
N THR A 48 -3.18 -1.42 -15.12
CA THR A 48 -4.49 -1.59 -15.76
C THR A 48 -4.96 -0.29 -16.41
N GLU A 49 -4.83 0.85 -15.71
CA GLU A 49 -5.24 2.18 -16.22
C GLU A 49 -4.37 2.65 -17.40
N SER A 50 -3.08 2.26 -17.41
CA SER A 50 -2.16 2.52 -18.53
C SER A 50 -2.50 1.68 -19.76
N GLN A 51 -2.87 0.41 -19.58
CA GLN A 51 -3.26 -0.49 -20.67
C GLN A 51 -4.61 -0.10 -21.31
N GLU A 52 -5.55 0.46 -20.54
CA GLU A 52 -6.82 0.97 -21.05
C GLU A 52 -6.66 2.29 -21.84
N SER A 53 -5.58 3.04 -21.62
CA SER A 53 -5.31 4.31 -22.31
C SER A 53 -4.61 4.15 -23.66
N GLU A 54 -4.11 2.96 -23.99
CA GLU A 54 -3.41 2.65 -25.26
C GLU A 54 -4.28 1.89 -26.28
N HIS A 55 -5.60 1.71 -26.05
CA HIS A 55 -6.52 1.01 -26.96
C HIS A 55 -7.60 1.91 -27.58
#